data_AF-A0AAP0RBF3-F1
#
_entry.id   AF-A0AAP0RBF3-F1
#
_cell.length_a   1.000
_cell.length_b   1.000
_cell.length_c   1.000
_cell.angle_alpha   90.00
_cell.angle_beta   90.00
_cell.angle_gamma   90.00
#
_symmetry.space_group_name_H-M   'P 1'
#
loop_
_entity.id
_entity.type
_entity.pdbx_description
1 polymer ?
#
loop_
_entity_poly.entity_id
_entity_poly.type
_entity_poly.pdbx_seq_one_letter_code
_entity_poly.pdbx_strand_id
1 'polypeptide(L)'
;MAGILVVFDFDRTIMDGDSDNWVVTEMGLTKLFNKLRHSLPWNSLMDRMMKELHSKGKTADEIAECLKRVLLHQRIIAAIKSAHALGCDLKIVSDANRFFIEAILKHHEILGCFSEIHTNPTSVDEEGRLRIFPYHDFTSSPHGCSLCPSNMCKGLVIERIRASPSENEKKRFIYLGDGNGDFCPSLKLKEGDHVMPRKDFPLWKRICSSPKLVKAEVHAWSDGEELESILLHLVNTISVVKGRT
;
A
#
# COMPACT_ATOMS: atom_id res chain seq x y z
N MET A 1 16.33 -16.75 3.86
CA MET A 1 15.03 -16.12 3.58
C MET A 1 13.93 -17.09 3.95
N ALA A 2 12.90 -16.68 4.71
CA ALA A 2 11.80 -17.53 5.17
C ALA A 2 10.91 -18.09 4.04
N GLY A 3 11.10 -17.61 2.81
CA GLY A 3 10.27 -17.98 1.67
C GLY A 3 8.80 -17.55 1.87
N ILE A 4 8.61 -16.44 2.58
CA ILE A 4 7.34 -15.77 2.81
C ILE A 4 7.52 -14.35 2.28
N LEU A 5 6.56 -13.91 1.47
CA LEU A 5 6.47 -12.55 0.97
C LEU A 5 5.20 -11.92 1.56
N VAL A 6 5.38 -10.86 2.35
CA VAL A 6 4.29 -10.08 2.91
C VAL A 6 4.15 -8.81 2.11
N VAL A 7 2.95 -8.57 1.57
CA VAL A 7 2.65 -7.38 0.79
C VAL A 7 1.62 -6.55 1.53
N PHE A 8 1.95 -5.29 1.79
CA PHE A 8 1.07 -4.35 2.46
C PHE A 8 0.53 -3.33 1.47
N ASP A 9 -0.77 -3.04 1.54
CA ASP A 9 -1.24 -1.70 1.24
C ASP A 9 -0.77 -0.71 2.31
N PHE A 10 -0.84 0.59 2.02
CA PHE A 10 -0.34 1.63 2.91
C PHE A 10 -1.46 2.38 3.65
N ASP A 11 -2.24 3.19 2.93
CA ASP A 11 -3.35 3.94 3.48
C ASP A 11 -4.39 3.00 4.09
N ARG A 12 -4.92 3.35 5.26
CA ARG A 12 -5.88 2.55 6.06
C ARG A 12 -5.46 1.11 6.38
N THR A 13 -4.20 0.75 6.11
CA THR A 13 -3.61 -0.57 6.36
C THR A 13 -2.40 -0.46 7.28
N ILE A 14 -1.30 0.17 6.84
CA ILE A 14 -0.16 0.48 7.72
C ILE A 14 -0.47 1.72 8.55
N MET A 15 -0.97 2.78 7.91
CA MET A 15 -1.51 3.95 8.59
C MET A 15 -3.01 3.81 8.74
N ASP A 16 -3.59 4.36 9.81
CA ASP A 16 -5.04 4.28 10.01
C ASP A 16 -5.83 5.21 9.07
N GLY A 17 -5.22 6.36 8.73
CA GLY A 17 -5.79 7.37 7.87
C GLY A 17 -5.45 7.17 6.39
N ASP A 18 -5.55 8.27 5.64
CA ASP A 18 -5.20 8.36 4.22
C ASP A 18 -4.20 9.50 4.03
N SER A 19 -3.04 9.19 3.46
CA SER A 19 -1.89 10.10 3.35
C SER A 19 -2.16 11.30 2.44
N ASP A 20 -2.92 11.11 1.37
CA ASP A 20 -3.35 12.19 0.49
C ASP A 20 -4.28 13.18 1.23
N ASN A 21 -5.31 12.66 1.91
CA ASN A 21 -6.23 13.47 2.70
C ASN A 21 -5.53 14.17 3.87
N TRP A 22 -4.52 13.55 4.48
CA TRP A 22 -3.69 14.16 5.52
C TRP A 22 -3.02 15.42 4.99
N VAL A 23 -2.25 15.32 3.89
CA VAL A 23 -1.54 16.46 3.31
C VAL A 23 -2.53 17.53 2.83
N VAL A 24 -3.63 17.15 2.18
CA VAL A 24 -4.66 18.10 1.73
C VAL A 24 -5.25 18.90 2.90
N THR A 25 -5.50 18.25 4.02
CA THR A 25 -6.12 18.89 5.19
C THR A 25 -5.11 19.76 5.93
N GLU A 26 -3.98 19.19 6.29
CA GLU A 26 -2.95 19.84 7.10
C GLU A 26 -2.29 21.02 6.39
N MET A 27 -2.27 21.01 5.06
CA MET A 27 -1.69 22.09 4.24
C MET A 27 -2.75 23.05 3.68
N GLY A 28 -3.99 22.99 4.18
CA GLY A 28 -5.03 23.98 3.89
C GLY A 28 -5.56 23.96 2.44
N LEU A 29 -5.64 22.77 1.82
CA LEU A 29 -6.13 22.58 0.45
C LEU A 29 -7.56 22.02 0.36
N THR A 30 -8.18 21.63 1.48
CA THR A 30 -9.48 20.94 1.51
C THR A 30 -10.55 21.58 0.62
N LYS A 31 -10.68 22.91 0.63
CA LYS A 31 -11.67 23.61 -0.19
C LYS A 31 -11.41 23.44 -1.69
N LEU A 32 -10.15 23.56 -2.12
CA LEU A 32 -9.77 23.39 -3.52
C LEU A 32 -9.91 21.94 -3.95
N PHE A 33 -9.45 21.01 -3.12
CA PHE A 33 -9.57 19.58 -3.35
C PHE A 33 -11.03 19.16 -3.57
N ASN A 34 -11.94 19.56 -2.67
CA ASN A 34 -13.36 19.23 -2.78
C ASN A 34 -14.02 19.82 -4.04
N LYS A 35 -13.54 20.97 -4.52
CA LYS A 35 -14.01 21.56 -5.77
C LYS A 35 -13.58 20.75 -7.00
N LEU A 36 -12.37 20.18 -6.98
CA LEU A 36 -11.75 19.53 -8.15
C LEU A 36 -11.91 18.00 -8.18
N ARG A 37 -12.21 17.36 -7.04
CA ARG A 37 -12.28 15.89 -6.94
C ARG A 37 -13.32 15.22 -7.84
N HIS A 38 -14.31 15.97 -8.30
CA HIS A 38 -15.35 15.47 -9.20
C HIS A 38 -15.00 15.61 -10.68
N SER A 39 -13.96 16.38 -11.02
CA SER A 39 -13.57 16.67 -12.40
C SER A 39 -12.21 16.10 -12.81
N LEU A 40 -11.39 15.66 -11.86
CA LEU A 40 -10.06 15.13 -12.10
C LEU A 40 -9.93 13.69 -11.60
N PRO A 41 -9.23 12.80 -12.34
CA PRO A 41 -8.76 11.54 -11.80
C PRO A 41 -7.92 11.76 -10.53
N TRP A 42 -8.01 10.85 -9.56
CA TRP A 42 -7.39 11.01 -8.24
C TRP A 42 -5.89 11.32 -8.30
N ASN A 43 -5.11 10.56 -9.07
CA ASN A 43 -3.68 10.79 -9.24
C ASN A 43 -3.37 12.19 -9.81
N SER A 44 -4.10 12.60 -10.86
CA SER A 44 -3.94 13.94 -11.45
C SER A 44 -4.40 15.06 -10.51
N LEU A 45 -5.41 14.80 -9.67
CA LEU A 45 -5.86 15.71 -8.63
C LEU A 45 -4.77 15.93 -7.58
N MET A 46 -4.10 14.86 -7.15
CA MET A 46 -3.02 14.98 -6.16
C MET A 46 -1.79 15.68 -6.74
N ASP A 47 -1.39 15.44 -7.99
CA ASP A 47 -0.36 16.25 -8.66
C ASP A 47 -0.78 17.73 -8.74
N ARG A 48 -2.07 18.01 -8.98
CA ARG A 48 -2.62 19.38 -8.95
C ARG A 48 -2.56 20.00 -7.55
N MET A 49 -2.75 19.22 -6.49
CA MET A 49 -2.58 19.72 -5.11
C MET A 49 -1.13 20.09 -4.82
N MET A 50 -0.15 19.29 -5.28
CA MET A 50 1.26 19.63 -5.09
C MET A 50 1.66 20.90 -5.87
N LYS A 51 1.09 21.10 -7.07
CA LYS A 51 1.21 22.36 -7.83
C LYS A 51 0.68 23.57 -7.07
N GLU A 52 -0.45 23.42 -6.39
CA GLU A 52 -1.06 24.49 -5.59
C GLU A 52 -0.23 24.81 -4.33
N LEU A 53 0.35 23.80 -3.69
CA LEU A 53 1.25 24.03 -2.54
C LEU A 53 2.46 24.83 -2.98
N HIS A 54 3.07 24.44 -4.08
CA HIS A 54 4.23 25.15 -4.62
C HIS A 54 3.89 26.60 -5.01
N SER A 55 2.73 26.87 -5.62
CA SER A 55 2.31 28.26 -5.94
C SER A 55 2.07 29.13 -4.70
N LYS A 56 1.82 28.51 -3.54
CA LYS A 56 1.75 29.17 -2.22
C LYS A 56 3.10 29.24 -1.50
N GLY A 57 4.20 28.91 -2.18
CA GLY A 57 5.55 28.93 -1.63
C GLY A 57 5.89 27.76 -0.71
N LYS A 58 5.11 26.67 -0.73
CA LYS A 58 5.39 25.46 0.07
C LYS A 58 6.41 24.57 -0.63
N THR A 59 7.39 24.14 0.13
CA THR A 59 8.49 23.27 -0.33
C THR A 59 8.18 21.78 -0.13
N ALA A 60 8.91 20.92 -0.83
CA ALA A 60 8.84 19.47 -0.60
C ALA A 60 9.23 19.11 0.85
N ASP A 61 10.20 19.81 1.44
CA ASP A 61 10.62 19.60 2.83
C ASP A 61 9.50 19.94 3.82
N GLU A 62 8.76 21.04 3.62
CA GLU A 62 7.59 21.34 4.45
C GLU A 62 6.48 20.28 4.34
N ILE A 63 6.30 19.69 3.15
CA ILE A 63 5.38 18.56 2.96
C ILE A 63 5.88 17.33 3.73
N ALA A 64 7.19 17.05 3.69
CA ALA A 64 7.78 15.97 4.47
C ALA A 64 7.62 16.19 5.98
N GLU A 65 7.84 17.41 6.49
CA GLU A 65 7.60 17.75 7.90
C GLU A 65 6.12 17.57 8.30
N CYS A 66 5.18 17.92 7.42
CA CYS A 66 3.77 17.65 7.63
C CYS A 66 3.47 16.15 7.74
N LEU A 67 4.11 15.32 6.92
CA LEU A 67 3.94 13.86 6.91
C LEU A 67 4.57 13.18 8.13
N LYS A 68 5.65 13.73 8.71
CA LYS A 68 6.24 13.21 9.96
C LYS A 68 5.26 13.24 11.13
N ARG A 69 4.24 14.10 11.09
CA ARG A 69 3.21 14.17 12.15
C ARG A 69 2.19 13.02 12.10
N VAL A 70 2.21 12.20 11.05
CA VAL A 70 1.35 11.00 10.97
C VAL A 70 1.76 10.00 12.03
N LEU A 71 0.82 9.57 12.86
CA LEU A 71 1.03 8.53 13.86
C LEU A 71 0.69 7.16 13.26
N LEU A 72 1.61 6.20 13.41
CA LEU A 72 1.36 4.79 13.11
C LEU A 72 1.09 4.02 14.39
N HIS A 73 0.21 3.01 14.30
CA HIS A 73 -0.11 2.17 15.43
C HIS A 73 1.13 1.35 15.84
N GLN A 74 1.53 1.41 17.12
CA GLN A 74 2.79 0.81 17.59
C GLN A 74 2.87 -0.70 17.34
N ARG A 75 1.73 -1.40 17.44
CA ARG A 75 1.63 -2.83 17.13
C ARG A 75 1.85 -3.16 15.64
N ILE A 76 1.45 -2.28 14.74
CA ILE A 76 1.71 -2.45 13.30
C ILE A 76 3.21 -2.28 13.02
N ILE A 77 3.85 -1.29 13.65
CA ILE A 77 5.31 -1.11 13.58
C ILE A 77 6.02 -2.37 14.11
N ALA A 78 5.60 -2.89 15.27
CA ALA A 78 6.14 -4.10 15.88
C ALA A 78 5.97 -5.33 14.98
N ALA A 79 4.80 -5.49 14.36
CA ALA A 79 4.51 -6.57 13.41
C ALA A 79 5.44 -6.53 12.19
N ILE A 80 5.62 -5.35 11.58
CA ILE A 80 6.52 -5.14 10.43
C ILE A 80 7.96 -5.49 10.82
N LYS A 81 8.47 -4.93 11.92
CA LYS A 81 9.84 -5.20 12.40
C LYS A 81 10.05 -6.68 12.71
N SER A 82 9.06 -7.33 13.34
CA SER A 82 9.13 -8.74 13.70
C SER A 82 9.08 -9.65 12.48
N ALA A 83 8.17 -9.41 11.52
CA ALA A 83 8.12 -10.17 10.27
C ALA A 83 9.44 -10.03 9.48
N HIS A 84 10.00 -8.82 9.43
CA HIS A 84 11.32 -8.59 8.82
C HIS A 84 12.43 -9.37 9.53
N ALA A 85 12.49 -9.32 10.86
CA ALA A 85 13.47 -10.04 11.67
C ALA A 85 13.36 -11.57 11.54
N LEU A 86 12.16 -12.09 11.30
CA LEU A 86 11.90 -13.51 10.98
C LEU A 86 12.31 -13.88 9.55
N GLY A 87 12.85 -12.95 8.78
CA GLY A 87 13.39 -13.18 7.43
C GLY A 87 12.33 -13.24 6.34
N CYS A 88 11.15 -12.66 6.57
CA CYS A 88 10.16 -12.39 5.53
C CYS A 88 10.67 -11.31 4.58
N ASP A 89 10.34 -11.46 3.30
CA ASP A 89 10.46 -10.39 2.34
C ASP A 89 9.22 -9.49 2.46
N LEU A 90 9.39 -8.19 2.69
CA LEU A 90 8.28 -7.26 2.88
C LEU A 90 8.25 -6.26 1.72
N LYS A 91 7.08 -6.09 1.11
CA LYS A 91 6.86 -5.14 0.01
C LYS A 91 5.62 -4.30 0.26
N ILE A 92 5.59 -3.10 -0.33
CA ILE A 92 4.39 -2.25 -0.36
C ILE A 92 3.84 -2.20 -1.78
N VAL A 93 2.53 -2.37 -1.90
CA VAL A 93 1.79 -2.13 -3.15
C VAL A 93 0.61 -1.21 -2.82
N SER A 94 0.77 0.08 -3.11
CA SER A 94 -0.21 1.09 -2.70
C SER A 94 -0.46 2.13 -3.78
N ASP A 95 -1.72 2.57 -3.88
CA ASP A 95 -2.15 3.64 -4.81
C ASP A 95 -1.95 5.06 -4.25
N ALA A 96 -1.24 5.19 -3.12
CA ALA A 96 -0.69 6.45 -2.64
C ALA A 96 0.44 6.94 -3.56
N ASN A 97 1.45 7.65 -3.03
CA ASN A 97 2.63 8.06 -3.79
C ASN A 97 3.94 7.85 -3.03
N ARG A 98 5.04 7.72 -3.78
CA ARG A 98 6.36 7.36 -3.27
C ARG A 98 6.88 8.34 -2.22
N PHE A 99 6.76 9.65 -2.45
CA PHE A 99 7.22 10.67 -1.51
C PHE A 99 6.52 10.54 -0.16
N PHE A 100 5.20 10.34 -0.15
CA PHE A 100 4.40 10.30 1.08
C PHE A 100 4.74 9.07 1.92
N ILE A 101 4.73 7.90 1.26
CA ILE A 101 5.07 6.63 1.90
C ILE A 101 6.47 6.70 2.51
N GLU A 102 7.47 7.12 1.73
CA GLU A 102 8.85 7.15 2.22
C GLU A 102 9.04 8.14 3.37
N ALA A 103 8.43 9.33 3.33
CA ALA A 103 8.56 10.32 4.40
C ALA A 103 8.03 9.77 5.73
N ILE A 104 6.86 9.12 5.71
CA ILE A 104 6.25 8.52 6.89
C ILE A 104 7.10 7.33 7.38
N LEU A 105 7.46 6.39 6.50
CA LEU A 105 8.22 5.20 6.89
C LEU A 105 9.64 5.52 7.40
N LYS A 106 10.29 6.56 6.86
CA LYS A 106 11.60 7.04 7.35
C LYS A 106 11.47 7.60 8.76
N HIS A 107 10.43 8.38 9.03
CA HIS A 107 10.18 8.95 10.35
C HIS A 107 9.98 7.88 11.43
N HIS A 108 9.26 6.80 11.08
CA HIS A 108 8.98 5.68 11.99
C HIS A 108 10.04 4.57 11.96
N GLU A 109 11.18 4.79 11.29
CA GLU A 109 12.33 3.87 11.25
C GLU A 109 11.97 2.45 10.77
N ILE A 110 11.03 2.34 9.83
CA ILE A 110 10.59 1.06 9.24
C ILE A 110 10.76 0.99 7.72
N LEU A 111 11.24 2.06 7.08
CA LEU A 111 11.52 2.02 5.64
C LEU A 111 12.49 0.89 5.28
N GLY A 112 13.54 0.69 6.09
CA GLY A 112 14.56 -0.36 5.86
C GLY A 112 14.03 -1.79 5.98
N CYS A 113 12.81 -1.99 6.48
CA CYS A 113 12.18 -3.31 6.54
C CYS A 113 11.65 -3.78 5.18
N PHE A 114 11.39 -2.85 4.25
CA PHE A 114 10.79 -3.14 2.95
C PHE A 114 11.84 -3.24 1.84
N SER A 115 11.80 -4.33 1.08
CA SER A 115 12.69 -4.53 -0.07
C SER A 115 12.28 -3.68 -1.27
N GLU A 116 10.98 -3.54 -1.51
CA GLU A 116 10.40 -2.81 -2.64
C GLU A 116 9.11 -2.07 -2.24
N ILE A 117 8.89 -0.91 -2.87
CA ILE A 117 7.66 -0.12 -2.76
C ILE A 117 7.17 0.17 -4.18
N HIS A 118 6.07 -0.47 -4.57
CA HIS A 118 5.37 -0.25 -5.84
C HIS A 118 4.21 0.72 -5.59
N THR A 119 4.33 1.92 -6.13
CA THR A 119 3.36 2.99 -5.92
C THR A 119 3.51 4.07 -6.99
N ASN A 120 2.62 5.04 -7.03
CA ASN A 120 2.70 6.17 -7.98
C ASN A 120 4.05 6.91 -7.80
N PRO A 121 4.88 6.98 -8.86
CA PRO A 121 6.19 7.62 -8.78
C PRO A 121 6.09 9.11 -8.46
N THR A 122 7.15 9.65 -7.86
CA THR A 122 7.26 11.08 -7.56
C THR A 122 8.63 11.60 -7.93
N SER A 123 8.70 12.89 -8.30
CA SER A 123 9.97 13.61 -8.44
C SER A 123 9.79 15.05 -7.97
N VAL A 124 10.90 15.70 -7.60
CA VAL A 124 10.93 17.16 -7.47
C VAL A 124 11.50 17.70 -8.77
N ASP A 125 10.77 18.61 -9.44
CA ASP A 125 11.22 19.20 -10.70
C ASP A 125 12.25 20.32 -10.48
N GLU A 126 12.74 20.91 -11.57
CA GLU A 126 13.78 21.94 -11.57
C GLU A 126 13.35 23.21 -10.80
N GLU A 127 12.05 23.45 -10.71
CA GLU A 127 11.46 24.56 -9.93
C GLU A 127 11.26 24.21 -8.44
N GLY A 128 11.62 23.02 -8.00
CA GLY A 128 11.45 22.59 -6.61
C GLY A 128 10.03 22.13 -6.26
N ARG A 129 9.20 21.85 -7.26
CA ARG A 129 7.82 21.38 -7.06
C ARG A 129 7.76 19.87 -7.04
N LEU A 130 7.10 19.33 -6.02
CA LEU A 130 6.77 17.90 -5.95
C LEU A 130 5.77 17.53 -7.05
N ARG A 131 6.10 16.51 -7.83
CA ARG A 131 5.29 15.96 -8.92
C ARG A 131 4.88 14.54 -8.59
N ILE A 132 3.65 14.19 -8.93
CA ILE A 132 3.09 12.83 -8.77
C ILE A 132 2.71 12.32 -10.16
N PHE A 133 3.15 11.11 -10.48
CA PHE A 133 2.92 10.46 -11.78
C PHE A 133 2.12 9.17 -11.60
N PRO A 134 1.34 8.75 -12.59
CA PRO A 134 0.65 7.47 -12.49
C PRO A 134 1.62 6.30 -12.65
N TYR A 135 1.38 5.20 -11.94
CA TYR A 135 2.18 3.98 -12.06
C TYR A 135 2.01 3.29 -13.43
N HIS A 136 0.80 3.35 -14.00
CA HIS A 136 0.50 2.95 -15.36
C HIS A 136 0.17 4.20 -16.18
N ASP A 137 0.81 4.37 -17.34
CA ASP A 137 0.42 5.42 -18.26
C ASP A 137 -0.94 5.09 -18.88
N PHE A 138 -1.99 5.66 -18.29
CA PHE A 138 -3.36 5.47 -18.75
C PHE A 138 -3.78 6.39 -19.90
N THR A 139 -2.90 7.30 -20.34
CA THR A 139 -3.19 8.17 -21.48
C THR A 139 -2.84 7.49 -22.79
N SER A 140 -1.74 6.73 -22.82
CA SER A 140 -1.26 6.04 -24.01
C SER A 140 -1.48 4.52 -23.95
N SER A 141 -1.46 3.91 -22.76
CA SER A 141 -1.50 2.46 -22.59
C SER A 141 -2.29 2.03 -21.35
N PRO A 142 -3.63 2.15 -21.37
CA PRO A 142 -4.47 1.69 -20.27
C PRO A 142 -4.22 0.22 -19.95
N HIS A 143 -4.11 -0.10 -18.66
CA HIS A 143 -3.78 -1.45 -18.20
C HIS A 143 -4.93 -2.48 -18.37
N GLY A 144 -6.09 -2.07 -18.90
CA GLY A 144 -7.20 -2.97 -19.26
C GLY A 144 -7.95 -3.64 -18.10
N CYS A 145 -7.70 -3.27 -16.84
CA CYS A 145 -8.38 -3.85 -15.69
C CYS A 145 -9.62 -3.04 -15.33
N SER A 146 -10.78 -3.69 -15.22
CA SER A 146 -12.05 -3.05 -14.84
C SER A 146 -12.23 -2.89 -13.32
N LEU A 147 -11.32 -3.42 -12.50
CA LEU A 147 -11.42 -3.42 -11.04
C LEU A 147 -10.58 -2.34 -10.36
N CYS A 148 -9.63 -1.74 -11.09
CA CYS A 148 -8.65 -0.81 -10.53
C CYS A 148 -8.79 0.59 -11.14
N PRO A 149 -8.38 1.63 -10.40
CA PRO A 149 -8.20 2.97 -10.97
C PRO A 149 -7.23 2.95 -12.15
N SER A 150 -7.42 3.87 -13.09
CA SER A 150 -6.65 3.91 -14.34
C SER A 150 -5.14 4.06 -14.12
N ASN A 151 -4.73 4.74 -13.05
CA ASN A 151 -3.32 5.03 -12.78
C ASN A 151 -2.54 3.85 -12.17
N MET A 152 -3.20 2.86 -11.55
CA MET A 152 -2.48 1.75 -10.93
C MET A 152 -3.35 0.51 -10.75
N CYS A 153 -2.89 -0.62 -11.25
CA CYS A 153 -3.51 -1.93 -11.05
C CYS A 153 -2.65 -2.77 -10.12
N LYS A 154 -3.02 -2.81 -8.83
CA LYS A 154 -2.29 -3.60 -7.82
C LYS A 154 -2.24 -5.09 -8.18
N GLY A 155 -3.25 -5.62 -8.87
CA GLY A 155 -3.25 -7.02 -9.33
C GLY A 155 -2.15 -7.34 -10.36
N LEU A 156 -1.93 -6.45 -11.34
CA LEU A 156 -0.83 -6.62 -12.29
C LEU A 156 0.54 -6.51 -11.61
N VAL A 157 0.64 -5.67 -10.58
CA VAL A 157 1.86 -5.58 -9.76
C VAL A 157 2.12 -6.90 -9.04
N ILE A 158 1.12 -7.51 -8.40
CA ILE A 158 1.25 -8.82 -7.75
C ILE A 158 1.67 -9.92 -8.74
N GLU A 159 1.09 -9.93 -9.94
CA GLU A 159 1.47 -10.89 -10.99
C GLU A 159 2.93 -10.71 -11.41
N ARG A 160 3.39 -9.46 -11.58
CA ARG A 160 4.79 -9.15 -11.91
C ARG A 160 5.75 -9.55 -10.80
N ILE A 161 5.41 -9.26 -9.54
CA ILE A 161 6.22 -9.67 -8.39
C ILE A 161 6.38 -11.19 -8.41
N ARG A 162 5.29 -11.94 -8.58
CA ARG A 162 5.34 -13.41 -8.63
C ARG A 162 6.12 -13.97 -9.82
N ALA A 163 6.15 -13.27 -10.95
CA ALA A 163 6.90 -13.67 -12.13
C ALA A 163 8.41 -13.30 -12.05
N SER A 164 8.83 -12.53 -11.04
CA SER A 164 10.23 -12.15 -10.88
C SER A 164 11.10 -13.38 -10.60
N PRO A 165 12.29 -13.50 -11.24
CA PRO A 165 13.24 -14.59 -10.97
C PRO A 165 13.71 -14.64 -9.51
N SER A 166 13.65 -13.51 -8.78
CA SER A 166 13.96 -13.44 -7.34
C SER A 166 12.92 -14.16 -6.47
N GLU A 167 11.71 -14.31 -6.99
CA GLU A 167 10.60 -14.94 -6.30
C GLU A 167 10.53 -16.42 -6.71
N ASN A 168 11.13 -17.28 -5.90
CA ASN A 168 11.04 -18.73 -6.10
C ASN A 168 9.55 -19.16 -6.06
N GLU A 169 9.11 -20.06 -6.94
CA GLU A 169 7.69 -20.49 -7.07
C GLU A 169 7.07 -21.02 -5.76
N LYS A 170 7.92 -21.34 -4.78
CA LYS A 170 7.58 -21.82 -3.44
C LYS A 170 7.35 -20.72 -2.39
N LYS A 171 7.40 -19.43 -2.75
CA LYS A 171 7.11 -18.34 -1.81
C LYS A 171 5.61 -18.27 -1.51
N ARG A 172 5.24 -18.20 -0.23
CA ARG A 172 3.87 -17.99 0.23
C ARG A 172 3.60 -16.49 0.36
N PHE A 173 2.50 -16.03 -0.21
CA PHE A 173 2.09 -14.63 -0.12
C PHE A 173 1.18 -14.41 1.08
N ILE A 174 1.39 -13.32 1.79
CA ILE A 174 0.45 -12.76 2.76
C ILE A 174 0.15 -11.33 2.29
N TYR A 175 -1.07 -11.07 1.82
CA TYR A 175 -1.47 -9.73 1.35
C TYR A 175 -2.35 -9.04 2.40
N LEU A 176 -2.01 -7.82 2.81
CA LEU A 176 -2.80 -7.00 3.74
C LEU A 176 -3.35 -5.77 3.01
N GLY A 177 -4.64 -5.47 3.21
CA GLY A 177 -5.27 -4.29 2.60
C GLY A 177 -6.67 -4.00 3.15
N ASP A 178 -7.23 -2.84 2.82
CA ASP A 178 -8.55 -2.41 3.29
C ASP A 178 -9.53 -2.12 2.14
N GLY A 179 -9.03 -1.61 1.01
CA GLY A 179 -9.83 -0.87 0.04
C GLY A 179 -10.37 -1.67 -1.14
N ASN A 180 -11.14 -0.99 -1.99
CA ASN A 180 -11.66 -1.60 -3.23
C ASN A 180 -10.54 -2.00 -4.20
N GLY A 181 -9.45 -1.22 -4.23
CA GLY A 181 -8.28 -1.47 -5.07
C GLY A 181 -7.51 -2.75 -4.70
N ASP A 182 -7.71 -3.26 -3.49
CA ASP A 182 -7.07 -4.47 -2.98
C ASP A 182 -7.80 -5.77 -3.33
N PHE A 183 -9.01 -5.66 -3.90
CA PHE A 183 -9.73 -6.85 -4.34
C PHE A 183 -9.07 -7.48 -5.55
N CYS A 184 -8.60 -6.66 -6.51
CA CYS A 184 -7.91 -7.16 -7.70
C CYS A 184 -6.65 -8.01 -7.36
N PRO A 185 -5.70 -7.55 -6.53
CA PRO A 185 -4.56 -8.37 -6.11
C PRO A 185 -4.97 -9.60 -5.30
N SER A 186 -6.04 -9.52 -4.50
CA SER A 186 -6.56 -10.69 -3.76
C SER A 186 -7.01 -11.83 -4.69
N LEU A 187 -7.55 -11.51 -5.88
CA LEU A 187 -7.92 -12.51 -6.89
C LEU A 187 -6.70 -13.18 -7.56
N LYS A 188 -5.50 -12.59 -7.44
CA LYS A 188 -4.25 -13.12 -8.01
C LYS A 188 -3.52 -14.06 -7.07
N LEU A 189 -3.97 -14.16 -5.82
CA LEU A 189 -3.42 -15.09 -4.85
C LEU A 189 -3.84 -16.52 -5.17
N LYS A 190 -2.98 -17.48 -4.82
CA LYS A 190 -3.15 -18.92 -5.09
C LYS A 190 -3.56 -19.67 -3.83
N GLU A 191 -3.87 -20.94 -3.99
CA GLU A 191 -4.10 -21.85 -2.87
C GLU A 191 -2.87 -21.90 -1.95
N GLY A 192 -3.11 -21.79 -0.63
CA GLY A 192 -2.07 -21.71 0.40
C GLY A 192 -1.39 -20.35 0.53
N ASP A 193 -1.81 -19.33 -0.24
CA ASP A 193 -1.53 -17.93 0.11
C ASP A 193 -2.59 -17.42 1.10
N HIS A 194 -2.32 -16.26 1.71
CA HIS A 194 -3.19 -15.64 2.70
C HIS A 194 -3.53 -14.20 2.31
N VAL A 195 -4.75 -13.78 2.63
CA VAL A 195 -5.17 -12.38 2.57
C VAL A 195 -5.70 -11.95 3.93
N MET A 196 -5.29 -10.77 4.38
CA MET A 196 -5.71 -10.17 5.64
C MET A 196 -6.47 -8.87 5.36
N PRO A 197 -7.79 -8.96 5.08
CA PRO A 197 -8.59 -7.77 4.81
C PRO A 197 -8.96 -7.05 6.10
N ARG A 198 -8.85 -5.73 6.12
CA ARG A 198 -9.33 -4.92 7.25
C ARG A 198 -10.84 -5.04 7.38
N LYS A 199 -11.32 -5.46 8.54
CA LYS A 199 -12.73 -5.73 8.83
C LYS A 199 -13.57 -4.47 8.67
N ASP A 200 -14.77 -4.62 8.12
CA ASP A 200 -15.72 -3.53 7.82
C ASP A 200 -15.28 -2.53 6.73
N PHE A 201 -14.08 -2.68 6.16
CA PHE A 201 -13.62 -1.92 4.99
C PHE A 201 -14.03 -2.59 3.66
N PRO A 202 -13.94 -1.88 2.52
CA PRO A 202 -14.47 -2.37 1.24
C PRO A 202 -13.90 -3.72 0.78
N LEU A 203 -12.62 -4.01 0.99
CA LEU A 203 -12.01 -5.31 0.66
C LEU A 203 -12.73 -6.44 1.37
N TRP A 204 -12.85 -6.34 2.69
CA TRP A 204 -13.52 -7.33 3.53
C TRP A 204 -14.96 -7.55 3.07
N LYS A 205 -15.72 -6.48 2.86
CA LYS A 205 -17.10 -6.55 2.36
C LYS A 205 -17.20 -7.28 1.03
N ARG A 206 -16.28 -7.02 0.08
CA ARG A 206 -16.26 -7.68 -1.23
C ARG A 206 -15.92 -9.16 -1.13
N ILE A 207 -14.93 -9.52 -0.31
CA ILE A 207 -14.57 -10.92 -0.08
C ILE A 207 -15.73 -11.68 0.58
N CYS A 208 -16.35 -11.13 1.62
CA CYS A 208 -17.53 -11.73 2.25
C CYS A 208 -18.70 -11.91 1.27
N SER A 209 -18.89 -10.98 0.34
CA SER A 209 -19.96 -11.06 -0.67
C SER A 209 -19.67 -12.08 -1.77
N SER A 210 -18.42 -12.49 -1.97
CA SER A 210 -18.02 -13.39 -3.06
C SER A 210 -16.80 -14.25 -2.69
N PRO A 211 -16.91 -15.07 -1.62
CA PRO A 211 -15.75 -15.75 -1.03
C PRO A 211 -15.07 -16.72 -1.99
N LYS A 212 -15.84 -17.36 -2.88
CA LYS A 212 -15.33 -18.32 -3.87
C LYS A 212 -14.39 -17.73 -4.92
N LEU A 213 -14.34 -16.40 -5.06
CA LEU A 213 -13.45 -15.74 -6.03
C LEU A 213 -12.01 -15.63 -5.53
N VAL A 214 -11.80 -15.68 -4.21
CA VAL A 214 -10.48 -15.60 -3.58
C VAL A 214 -10.05 -17.01 -3.20
N LYS A 215 -8.92 -17.46 -3.78
CA LYS A 215 -8.34 -18.78 -3.49
C LYS A 215 -7.46 -18.80 -2.23
N ALA A 216 -7.01 -17.62 -1.80
CA ALA A 216 -6.25 -17.47 -0.57
C ALA A 216 -7.13 -17.67 0.66
N GLU A 217 -6.52 -18.12 1.75
CA GLU A 217 -7.18 -18.14 3.05
C GLU A 217 -7.39 -16.70 3.55
N VAL A 218 -8.57 -16.43 4.11
CA VAL A 218 -8.97 -15.08 4.53
C VAL A 218 -8.85 -14.94 6.05
N HIS A 219 -8.08 -13.96 6.49
CA HIS A 219 -7.75 -13.70 7.90
C HIS A 219 -8.03 -12.24 8.26
N ALA A 220 -9.30 -11.90 8.52
CA ALA A 220 -9.71 -10.53 8.76
C ALA A 220 -9.19 -9.96 10.10
N TRP A 221 -8.87 -8.67 10.13
CA TRP A 221 -8.35 -7.96 11.32
C TRP A 221 -9.07 -6.62 11.52
N SER A 222 -9.20 -6.18 12.76
CA SER A 222 -9.97 -4.98 13.12
C SER A 222 -9.08 -3.82 13.57
N ASP A 223 -7.96 -4.12 14.23
CA ASP A 223 -7.00 -3.15 14.77
C ASP A 223 -5.55 -3.64 14.67
N GLY A 224 -4.61 -2.84 15.19
CA GLY A 224 -3.18 -3.17 15.14
C GLY A 224 -2.77 -4.37 15.99
N GLU A 225 -3.49 -4.68 17.08
CA GLU A 225 -3.22 -5.85 17.93
C GLU A 225 -3.61 -7.14 17.19
N GLU A 226 -4.81 -7.16 16.57
CA GLU A 226 -5.25 -8.28 15.74
C GLU A 226 -4.35 -8.48 14.51
N LEU A 227 -3.97 -7.38 13.84
CA LEU A 227 -3.06 -7.44 12.69
C LEU A 227 -1.72 -8.08 13.10
N GLU A 228 -1.10 -7.63 14.18
CA GLU A 228 0.16 -8.19 14.68
C GLU A 228 0.02 -9.68 15.01
N SER A 229 -0.98 -10.03 15.80
CA SER A 229 -1.23 -11.41 16.25
C SER A 229 -1.41 -12.36 15.07
N ILE A 230 -2.27 -12.00 14.11
CA ILE A 230 -2.56 -12.82 12.94
C ILE A 230 -1.34 -12.94 12.03
N LEU A 231 -0.67 -11.83 11.71
CA LEU A 231 0.49 -11.83 10.82
C LEU A 231 1.59 -12.73 11.38
N LEU A 232 1.93 -12.57 12.67
CA LEU A 232 2.97 -13.37 13.29
C LEU A 232 2.57 -14.83 13.44
N HIS A 233 1.30 -15.13 13.70
CA HIS A 233 0.80 -16.50 13.70
C HIS A 233 0.99 -17.18 12.33
N LEU A 234 0.63 -16.51 11.24
CA LEU A 234 0.79 -17.01 9.88
C LEU A 234 2.27 -17.21 9.54
N VAL A 235 3.12 -16.22 9.83
CA VAL A 235 4.57 -16.29 9.56
C VAL A 235 5.20 -17.50 10.27
N ASN A 236 4.89 -17.70 11.55
CA ASN A 236 5.40 -18.83 12.32
C ASN A 236 4.89 -20.17 11.79
N THR A 237 3.60 -20.27 11.49
CA THR A 237 2.98 -21.51 10.98
C THR A 237 3.58 -21.93 9.65
N ILE A 238 3.72 -20.99 8.70
CA ILE A 238 4.32 -21.28 7.38
C ILE A 238 5.79 -21.69 7.53
N SER A 239 6.53 -21.07 8.45
CA SER A 239 7.93 -21.38 8.70
C SER A 239 8.12 -22.80 9.29
N VAL A 240 7.24 -23.22 10.20
CA VAL A 240 7.26 -24.58 10.77
C VAL A 240 6.97 -25.64 9.71
N VAL A 241 6.00 -25.42 8.83
CA VAL A 241 5.66 -26.37 7.76
C VAL A 241 6.87 -26.59 6.84
N LYS A 242 7.61 -25.53 6.50
CA LYS A 242 8.81 -25.64 5.65
C LYS A 242 9.98 -26.35 6.32
N GLY A 243 10.12 -26.25 7.65
CA GLY A 243 11.17 -26.98 8.38
C GLY A 243 10.96 -28.51 8.43
N ARG A 244 9.75 -29.00 8.08
CA ARG A 244 9.38 -30.42 8.11
C ARG A 244 9.38 -31.09 6.73
N THR A 245 9.55 -30.33 5.64
CA THR A 245 9.55 -30.81 4.24
C THR A 245 10.93 -30.70 3.62
#